data_AF-A0A7V2T087-F1
#
_entry.id   AF-A0A7V2T087-F1
#
_cell.length_a   1.000
_cell.length_b   1.000
_cell.length_c   1.000
_cell.angle_alpha   90.00
_cell.angle_beta   90.00
_cell.angle_gamma   90.00
#
_symmetry.space_group_name_H-M   'P 1'
#
loop_
_entity.id
_entity.type
_entity.pdbx_description
1 polymer ?
#
loop_
_entity_poly.entity_id
_entity_poly.type
_entity_poly.pdbx_seq_one_letter_code
_entity_poly.pdbx_strand_id
1 'polypeptide(L)'
;MQVSVESTGNIGRKMKISVPFEKIDGEVEKRLKDMRGKARLDGFRPGKAPLSVVSQQYGDSIYQEVVSETIDSSLNEAAQAENLRIAGYPTIKNIVMKPSQDLQYTAIFDVYPVFEIANIEALEITKASVEITDVDINKMIETLQEQQKEWQDVERAAEKDDVVVLDFDGFIEGKPFKGGSAKKFT
;
A
#
# COMPACT_ATOMS: atom_id res chain seq x y z
N MET A 1 -12.84 -30.77 -6.11
CA MET A 1 -12.94 -29.30 -5.99
C MET A 1 -13.74 -28.83 -7.18
N GLN A 2 -14.79 -28.04 -6.94
CA GLN A 2 -15.62 -27.49 -8.01
C GLN A 2 -15.41 -25.98 -8.04
N VAL A 3 -15.07 -25.46 -9.22
CA VAL A 3 -14.81 -24.04 -9.45
C VAL A 3 -15.79 -23.54 -10.50
N SER A 4 -16.43 -22.40 -10.23
CA SER A 4 -17.27 -21.70 -11.19
C SER A 4 -16.86 -20.23 -11.21
N VAL A 5 -16.48 -19.74 -12.40
CA VAL A 5 -16.08 -18.35 -12.62
C VAL A 5 -17.19 -17.60 -13.33
N GLU A 6 -17.64 -16.49 -12.75
CA GLU A 6 -18.59 -15.55 -13.31
C GLU A 6 -17.87 -14.22 -13.59
N SER A 7 -18.04 -13.68 -14.80
CA SER A 7 -17.57 -12.32 -15.11
C SER A 7 -18.59 -11.30 -14.64
N THR A 8 -18.20 -10.37 -13.77
CA THR A 8 -19.10 -9.35 -13.20
C THR A 8 -18.91 -7.96 -13.82
N GLY A 9 -17.90 -7.79 -14.69
CA GLY A 9 -17.60 -6.53 -15.37
C GLY A 9 -16.38 -6.64 -16.27
N ASN A 10 -15.74 -5.50 -16.57
CA ASN A 10 -14.57 -5.47 -17.45
C ASN A 10 -13.38 -6.23 -16.81
N ILE A 11 -12.98 -5.80 -15.62
CA ILE A 11 -11.93 -6.43 -14.81
C ILE A 11 -12.47 -7.28 -13.65
N GLY A 12 -13.74 -7.10 -13.28
CA GLY A 12 -14.35 -7.79 -12.16
C GLY A 12 -14.63 -9.27 -12.44
N ARG A 13 -14.24 -10.13 -11.50
CA ARG A 13 -14.50 -11.57 -11.50
C ARG A 13 -15.11 -12.00 -10.17
N LYS A 14 -15.97 -13.01 -10.25
CA LYS A 14 -16.58 -13.65 -9.10
C LYS A 14 -16.41 -15.15 -9.25
N MET A 15 -15.74 -15.77 -8.30
CA MET A 15 -15.41 -17.19 -8.33
C MET A 15 -16.09 -17.89 -7.15
N LYS A 16 -16.93 -18.88 -7.46
CA LYS A 16 -17.52 -19.78 -6.47
C LYS A 16 -16.67 -21.04 -6.40
N ILE A 17 -16.20 -21.36 -5.20
CA ILE A 17 -15.33 -22.51 -4.97
C ILE A 17 -16.00 -23.42 -3.94
N SER A 18 -16.05 -24.72 -4.26
CA SER A 18 -16.46 -25.79 -3.35
C SER A 18 -15.27 -26.71 -3.10
N VAL A 19 -14.80 -26.74 -1.85
CA VAL A 19 -13.71 -27.60 -1.38
C VAL A 19 -14.31 -28.78 -0.62
N PRO A 20 -13.98 -30.04 -1.00
CA PRO A 20 -14.48 -31.23 -0.32
C PRO A 20 -14.12 -31.25 1.17
N PHE A 21 -15.05 -31.66 2.03
CA PHE A 21 -14.83 -31.77 3.47
C PHE A 21 -13.62 -32.65 3.83
N GLU A 22 -13.40 -33.75 3.11
CA GLU A 22 -12.30 -34.70 3.35
C GLU A 22 -10.91 -34.05 3.31
N LYS A 23 -10.72 -33.03 2.45
CA LYS A 23 -9.45 -32.29 2.37
C LYS A 23 -9.22 -31.45 3.63
N ILE A 24 -10.29 -30.83 4.15
CA ILE A 24 -10.22 -29.98 5.33
C ILE A 24 -9.99 -30.84 6.57
N ASP A 25 -10.75 -31.93 6.71
CA ASP A 25 -10.63 -32.86 7.84
C ASP A 25 -9.22 -33.48 7.92
N GLY A 26 -8.64 -33.85 6.78
CA GLY A 26 -7.25 -34.33 6.71
C GLY A 26 -6.22 -33.30 7.18
N GLU A 27 -6.35 -32.03 6.81
CA GLU A 27 -5.45 -30.96 7.27
C GLU A 27 -5.68 -30.60 8.75
N VAL A 28 -6.93 -30.64 9.23
CA VAL A 28 -7.27 -30.44 10.64
C VAL A 28 -6.66 -31.55 11.51
N GLU A 29 -6.79 -32.81 11.13
CA GLU A 29 -6.15 -33.93 11.83
C GLU A 29 -4.63 -33.78 11.92
N LYS A 30 -4.01 -33.33 10.83
CA LYS A 30 -2.56 -33.12 10.74
C LYS A 30 -2.13 -31.99 11.69
N ARG A 31 -2.83 -30.85 11.67
CA ARG A 31 -2.57 -29.73 12.59
C ARG A 31 -2.81 -30.12 14.05
N LEU A 32 -3.83 -30.95 14.35
CA LEU A 32 -4.07 -31.47 15.69
C LEU A 32 -2.94 -32.39 16.18
N LYS A 33 -2.38 -33.24 15.29
CA LYS A 33 -1.23 -34.09 15.60
C LYS A 33 0.03 -33.27 15.90
N ASP A 34 0.25 -32.19 15.14
CA ASP A 34 1.35 -31.25 15.36
C ASP A 34 1.17 -30.45 16.66
N MET A 35 -0.04 -29.96 16.91
CA MET A 35 -0.38 -29.23 18.12
C MET A 35 -0.25 -30.10 19.37
N ARG A 36 -0.62 -31.39 19.31
CA ARG A 36 -0.42 -32.35 20.42
C ARG A 36 1.02 -32.37 20.91
N GLY A 37 2.01 -32.24 20.01
CA GLY A 37 3.43 -32.21 20.39
C GLY A 37 3.86 -30.94 21.12
N LYS A 38 3.17 -29.82 20.87
CA LYS A 38 3.51 -28.48 21.39
C LYS A 38 2.63 -28.05 22.57
N ALA A 39 1.41 -28.58 22.66
CA ALA A 39 0.41 -28.20 23.65
C ALA A 39 0.82 -28.65 25.06
N ARG A 40 0.75 -27.69 26.00
CA ARG A 40 0.83 -27.96 27.44
C ARG A 40 -0.61 -27.96 27.96
N LEU A 41 -1.12 -29.15 28.25
CA LEU A 41 -2.45 -29.37 28.79
C LEU A 41 -2.34 -29.77 30.25
N ASP A 42 -3.14 -29.11 31.11
CA ASP A 42 -3.15 -29.40 32.53
C ASP A 42 -3.56 -30.86 32.77
N GLY A 43 -2.80 -31.56 33.61
CA GLY A 43 -3.00 -32.99 33.90
C GLY A 43 -2.30 -33.97 32.95
N PHE A 44 -1.69 -33.51 31.84
CA PHE A 44 -0.96 -34.38 30.90
C PHE A 44 0.51 -33.97 30.75
N ARG A 45 1.40 -34.96 30.69
CA ARG A 45 2.80 -34.72 30.32
C ARG A 45 2.83 -34.15 28.88
N PRO A 46 3.62 -33.09 28.60
CA PRO A 46 3.71 -32.50 27.26
C PRO A 46 3.91 -33.57 26.17
N GLY A 47 3.10 -33.50 25.11
CA GLY A 47 3.14 -34.47 24.01
C GLY A 47 2.38 -35.78 24.22
N LYS A 48 1.82 -36.04 25.42
CA LYS A 48 1.13 -37.31 25.76
C LYS A 48 -0.36 -37.16 26.03
N ALA A 49 -0.94 -35.99 25.80
CA ALA A 49 -2.38 -35.80 25.86
C ALA A 49 -3.10 -36.57 24.73
N PRO A 50 -4.25 -37.22 25.01
CA PRO A 50 -5.10 -37.81 23.98
C PRO A 50 -5.58 -36.77 22.97
N LEU A 51 -5.72 -37.16 21.70
CA LEU A 51 -6.19 -36.27 20.63
C LEU A 51 -7.60 -35.72 20.89
N SER A 52 -8.46 -36.47 21.57
CA SER A 52 -9.80 -36.02 21.95
C SER A 52 -9.76 -34.80 22.87
N VAL A 53 -8.86 -34.78 23.85
CA VAL A 53 -8.70 -33.65 24.80
C VAL A 53 -8.10 -32.43 24.09
N VAL A 54 -7.11 -32.65 23.21
CA VAL A 54 -6.51 -31.56 22.41
C VAL A 54 -7.54 -30.96 21.46
N SER A 55 -8.34 -31.79 20.79
CA SER A 55 -9.42 -31.35 19.90
C SER A 55 -10.50 -30.58 20.65
N GLN A 56 -10.82 -30.96 21.88
CA GLN A 56 -11.83 -30.25 22.66
C GLN A 56 -11.39 -28.82 23.04
N GLN A 57 -10.09 -28.61 23.27
CA GLN A 57 -9.56 -27.31 23.69
C GLN A 57 -9.10 -26.43 22.53
N TYR A 58 -8.57 -27.01 21.46
CA TYR A 58 -7.97 -26.28 20.33
C TYR A 58 -8.64 -26.56 18.98
N GLY A 59 -9.61 -27.48 18.92
CA GLY A 59 -10.22 -27.92 17.66
C GLY A 59 -10.87 -26.79 16.88
N ASP A 60 -11.69 -25.96 17.53
CA ASP A 60 -12.38 -24.85 16.86
C ASP A 60 -11.40 -23.81 16.29
N SER A 61 -10.35 -23.47 17.05
CA SER A 61 -9.34 -22.51 16.62
C SER A 61 -8.52 -23.05 15.44
N ILE A 62 -8.10 -24.32 15.51
CA ILE A 62 -7.36 -24.97 14.44
C ILE A 62 -8.23 -25.11 13.20
N TYR A 63 -9.52 -25.43 13.38
CA TYR A 63 -10.47 -25.56 12.28
C TYR A 63 -10.64 -24.23 11.54
N GLN A 64 -10.79 -23.10 12.25
CA GLN A 64 -10.87 -21.77 11.63
C GLN A 64 -9.58 -21.37 10.91
N GLU A 65 -8.42 -21.69 11.48
CA GLU A 65 -7.11 -21.45 10.85
C GLU A 65 -6.97 -22.24 9.55
N VAL A 66 -7.23 -23.56 9.61
CA VAL A 66 -7.16 -24.46 8.44
C VAL A 66 -8.14 -24.02 7.36
N VAL A 67 -9.36 -23.61 7.72
CA VAL A 67 -10.34 -23.13 6.73
C VAL A 67 -9.84 -21.85 6.06
N SER A 68 -9.27 -20.91 6.81
CA SER A 68 -8.73 -19.66 6.26
C SER A 68 -7.58 -19.94 5.29
N GLU A 69 -6.63 -20.80 5.68
CA GLU A 69 -5.52 -21.22 4.81
C GLU A 69 -6.01 -22.00 3.57
N THR A 70 -7.05 -22.82 3.74
CA THR A 70 -7.67 -23.58 2.64
C THR A 70 -8.33 -22.64 1.64
N ILE A 71 -9.01 -21.59 2.10
CA ILE A 71 -9.60 -20.57 1.24
C ILE A 71 -8.51 -19.88 0.41
N ASP A 72 -7.43 -19.45 1.04
CA ASP A 72 -6.33 -18.75 0.36
C ASP A 72 -5.60 -19.64 -0.64
N SER A 73 -5.25 -20.87 -0.25
CA SER A 73 -4.58 -21.83 -1.13
C SER A 73 -5.46 -22.24 -2.31
N SER A 74 -6.70 -22.65 -2.05
CA SER A 74 -7.61 -23.10 -3.11
C SER A 74 -8.04 -21.96 -4.05
N LEU A 75 -8.11 -20.71 -3.55
CA LEU A 75 -8.32 -19.56 -4.43
C LEU A 75 -7.15 -19.35 -5.39
N ASN A 76 -5.91 -19.43 -4.89
CA ASN A 76 -4.72 -19.29 -5.72
C ASN A 76 -4.61 -20.42 -6.75
N GLU A 77 -4.87 -21.67 -6.34
CA GLU A 77 -4.89 -22.82 -7.26
C GLU A 77 -5.95 -22.63 -8.37
N ALA A 78 -7.17 -22.21 -8.00
CA ALA A 78 -8.24 -21.96 -8.96
C ALA A 78 -7.90 -20.80 -9.92
N ALA A 79 -7.31 -19.71 -9.40
CA ALA A 79 -6.89 -18.58 -10.22
C ALA A 79 -5.77 -18.96 -11.19
N GLN A 80 -4.82 -19.79 -10.77
CA GLN A 80 -3.75 -20.30 -11.63
C GLN A 80 -4.29 -21.23 -12.72
N ALA A 81 -5.22 -22.14 -12.38
CA ALA A 81 -5.84 -23.04 -13.34
C ALA A 81 -6.56 -22.28 -14.47
N GLU A 82 -7.19 -21.15 -14.13
CA GLU A 82 -7.90 -20.27 -15.07
C GLU A 82 -7.00 -19.17 -15.68
N ASN A 83 -5.69 -19.18 -15.40
CA ASN A 83 -4.72 -18.16 -15.81
C ASN A 83 -5.13 -16.71 -15.45
N LEU A 84 -5.85 -16.53 -14.35
CA LEU A 84 -6.32 -15.23 -13.88
C LEU A 84 -5.26 -14.57 -12.99
N ARG A 85 -4.80 -13.39 -13.39
CA ARG A 85 -3.91 -12.55 -12.57
C ARG A 85 -4.74 -11.64 -11.68
N ILE A 86 -4.94 -12.04 -10.43
CA ILE A 86 -5.68 -11.27 -9.45
C ILE A 86 -4.96 -9.94 -9.17
N ALA A 87 -5.70 -8.83 -9.25
CA ALA A 87 -5.25 -7.50 -8.90
C ALA A 87 -5.75 -7.15 -7.49
N GLY A 88 -4.85 -7.15 -6.52
CA GLY A 88 -5.15 -6.80 -5.12
C GLY A 88 -5.69 -7.97 -4.29
N TYR A 89 -6.29 -7.64 -3.13
CA TYR A 89 -6.80 -8.63 -2.20
C TYR A 89 -8.26 -9.01 -2.52
N PRO A 90 -8.58 -10.30 -2.66
CA PRO A 90 -9.93 -10.77 -2.95
C PRO A 90 -10.86 -10.58 -1.75
N THR A 91 -12.11 -10.21 -2.00
CA THR A 91 -13.15 -10.18 -0.97
C THR A 91 -13.88 -11.52 -0.93
N ILE A 92 -13.76 -12.25 0.17
CA ILE A 92 -14.49 -13.51 0.40
C ILE A 92 -15.90 -13.20 0.96
N LYS A 93 -16.94 -13.80 0.38
CA LYS A 93 -18.34 -13.72 0.82
C LYS A 93 -19.00 -15.10 0.84
N ASN A 94 -20.13 -15.20 1.54
CA ASN A 94 -20.99 -16.39 1.58
C ASN A 94 -20.24 -17.67 1.98
N ILE A 95 -19.44 -17.60 3.05
CA ILE A 95 -18.74 -18.78 3.59
C ILE A 95 -19.79 -19.68 4.23
N VAL A 96 -20.05 -20.82 3.60
CA VAL A 96 -20.85 -21.90 4.17
C VAL A 96 -19.90 -22.94 4.72
N MET A 97 -19.82 -23.00 6.04
CA MET A 97 -18.94 -23.90 6.77
C MET A 97 -19.78 -24.62 7.81
N LYS A 98 -20.23 -25.83 7.48
CA LYS A 98 -20.95 -26.70 8.41
C LYS A 98 -20.11 -27.96 8.68
N PRO A 99 -20.17 -28.51 9.90
CA PRO A 99 -19.53 -29.79 10.19
C PRO A 99 -20.02 -30.85 9.19
N SER A 100 -19.08 -31.61 8.62
CA SER A 100 -19.37 -32.71 7.68
C SER A 100 -20.00 -32.28 6.34
N GLN A 101 -19.87 -31.01 5.96
CA GLN A 101 -20.26 -30.51 4.64
C GLN A 101 -19.08 -29.83 3.95
N ASP A 102 -19.12 -29.83 2.63
CA ASP A 102 -18.14 -29.12 1.80
C ASP A 102 -18.10 -27.64 2.13
N LEU A 103 -16.89 -27.09 2.16
CA LEU A 103 -16.69 -25.65 2.31
C LEU A 103 -17.03 -24.97 1.00
N GLN A 104 -18.02 -24.09 1.04
CA GLN A 104 -18.39 -23.26 -0.10
C GLN A 104 -18.15 -21.80 0.21
N TYR A 105 -17.50 -21.10 -0.70
CA TYR A 105 -17.30 -19.66 -0.58
C TYR A 105 -17.31 -18.98 -1.95
N THR A 106 -17.58 -17.68 -1.95
CA THR A 106 -17.56 -16.82 -3.13
C THR A 106 -16.43 -15.80 -2.98
N ALA A 107 -15.44 -15.83 -3.84
CA ALA A 107 -14.41 -14.81 -3.92
C ALA A 107 -14.75 -13.78 -5.00
N ILE A 108 -14.69 -12.50 -4.67
CA ILE A 108 -14.89 -11.39 -5.60
C ILE A 108 -13.56 -10.64 -5.70
N PHE A 109 -13.04 -10.51 -6.90
CA PHE A 109 -11.75 -9.87 -7.15
C PHE A 109 -11.68 -9.27 -8.54
N ASP A 110 -10.77 -8.32 -8.73
CA ASP A 110 -10.45 -7.78 -10.03
C ASP A 110 -9.25 -8.50 -10.64
N VAL A 111 -9.18 -8.57 -11.97
CA VAL A 111 -8.03 -9.12 -12.69
C VAL A 111 -7.32 -8.04 -13.47
N TYR A 112 -6.01 -8.20 -13.64
CA TYR A 112 -5.25 -7.31 -14.51
C TYR A 112 -5.80 -7.37 -15.94
N PRO A 113 -6.10 -6.22 -16.56
CA PRO A 113 -6.51 -6.19 -17.95
C PRO A 113 -5.34 -6.62 -18.84
N VAL A 114 -5.66 -7.35 -19.90
CA VAL A 114 -4.72 -7.58 -21.00
C VAL A 114 -4.84 -6.37 -21.91
N PHE A 115 -3.75 -5.62 -22.06
CA PHE A 115 -3.65 -4.53 -23.02
C PHE A 115 -2.48 -4.78 -23.95
N GLU A 116 -2.64 -4.39 -25.21
CA GLU A 116 -1.57 -4.37 -26.19
C GLU A 116 -0.86 -3.03 -26.11
N ILE A 117 0.47 -3.07 -26.11
CA ILE A 117 1.28 -1.85 -26.13
C ILE A 117 1.18 -1.27 -27.55
N ALA A 118 0.71 -0.03 -27.66
CA ALA A 118 0.68 0.68 -28.94
C ALA A 118 2.11 0.87 -29.49
N ASN A 119 2.24 1.01 -30.81
CA ASN A 119 3.55 1.12 -31.46
C ASN A 119 4.35 2.31 -30.89
N ILE A 120 5.47 2.01 -30.22
CA ILE A 120 6.35 2.98 -29.57
C ILE A 120 7.25 3.69 -30.60
N GLU A 121 7.41 3.13 -31.80
CA GLU A 121 8.28 3.70 -32.85
C GLU A 121 7.82 5.08 -33.35
N ALA A 122 6.52 5.38 -33.24
CA ALA A 122 5.96 6.69 -33.58
C ALA A 122 6.16 7.75 -32.47
N LEU A 123 6.73 7.37 -31.32
CA LEU A 123 6.90 8.27 -30.19
C LEU A 123 8.19 9.09 -30.37
N GLU A 124 8.06 10.32 -30.88
CA GLU A 124 9.18 11.25 -30.97
C GLU A 124 9.48 11.86 -29.59
N ILE A 125 10.64 11.53 -29.03
CA ILE A 125 11.14 12.14 -27.78
C ILE A 125 12.20 13.17 -28.13
N THR A 126 11.93 14.43 -27.84
CA THR A 126 12.90 15.51 -28.00
C THR A 126 13.91 15.47 -26.84
N LYS A 127 15.14 15.05 -27.12
CA LYS A 127 16.22 15.14 -26.14
C LYS A 127 16.72 16.60 -26.08
N ALA A 128 16.39 17.30 -25.00
CA ALA A 128 16.98 18.60 -24.72
C ALA A 128 18.48 18.42 -24.46
N SER A 129 19.30 18.93 -25.38
CA SER A 129 20.74 19.09 -25.17
C SER A 129 20.97 20.54 -24.77
N VAL A 130 21.53 20.75 -23.59
CA VAL A 130 21.92 22.07 -23.09
C VAL A 130 23.40 22.02 -22.84
N GLU A 131 24.12 23.01 -23.38
CA GLU A 131 25.52 23.24 -23.08
C GLU A 131 25.61 24.36 -22.06
N ILE A 132 26.41 24.14 -21.01
CA ILE A 132 26.70 25.17 -20.02
C ILE A 132 27.74 26.09 -20.62
N THR A 133 27.38 27.36 -20.81
CA THR A 133 28.29 28.36 -21.35
C THR A 133 29.04 29.10 -20.24
N ASP A 134 30.15 29.75 -20.57
CA ASP A 134 30.87 30.61 -19.63
C ASP A 134 29.98 31.76 -19.10
N VAL A 135 28.97 32.17 -19.86
CA VAL A 135 27.99 33.18 -19.41
C VAL A 135 27.15 32.66 -18.25
N ASP A 136 26.74 31.39 -18.29
CA ASP A 136 25.96 30.77 -17.21
C ASP A 136 26.81 30.62 -15.94
N ILE A 137 28.09 30.27 -16.12
CA ILE A 137 29.06 30.18 -15.03
C ILE A 137 29.29 31.56 -14.39
N ASN A 138 29.53 32.59 -15.20
CA ASN A 138 29.77 33.95 -14.70
C ASN A 138 28.55 34.50 -13.96
N LYS A 139 27.33 34.31 -14.49
CA LYS A 139 26.09 34.69 -13.78
C LYS A 139 25.95 34.00 -12.43
N MET A 140 26.32 32.71 -12.36
CA MET A 140 26.27 31.97 -11.10
C MET A 140 27.33 32.50 -10.12
N ILE A 141 28.53 32.83 -10.60
CA ILE A 141 29.58 33.44 -9.77
C ILE A 141 29.13 34.81 -9.24
N GLU A 142 28.55 35.66 -10.09
CA GLU A 142 28.00 36.96 -9.69
C GLU A 142 26.92 36.80 -8.61
N THR A 143 26.00 35.84 -8.81
CA THR A 143 24.96 35.53 -7.82
C THR A 143 25.56 35.09 -6.47
N LEU A 144 26.62 34.27 -6.49
CA LEU A 144 27.31 33.84 -5.28
C LEU A 144 28.04 35.01 -4.59
N GLN A 145 28.64 35.92 -5.36
CA GLN A 145 29.26 37.13 -4.83
C GLN A 145 28.22 38.07 -4.19
N GLU A 146 27.06 38.25 -4.83
CA GLU A 146 25.96 39.04 -4.26
C GLU A 146 25.40 38.43 -2.97
N GLN A 147 25.39 37.11 -2.83
CA GLN A 147 24.97 36.44 -1.61
C GLN A 147 25.97 36.58 -0.46
N GLN A 148 27.26 36.74 -0.77
CA GLN A 148 28.34 36.84 0.21
C GLN A 148 28.81 38.27 0.48
N LYS A 149 28.09 39.29 0.01
CA LYS A 149 28.45 40.69 0.26
C LYS A 149 28.24 41.07 1.72
N GLU A 150 29.16 41.87 2.24
CA GLU A 150 29.03 42.52 3.55
C GLU A 150 28.49 43.93 3.37
N TRP A 151 27.55 44.32 4.23
CA TRP A 151 26.99 45.67 4.25
C TRP A 151 27.79 46.55 5.21
N GLN A 152 28.10 47.76 4.78
CA GLN A 152 28.74 48.78 5.60
C GLN A 152 27.83 50.00 5.71
N ASP A 153 27.76 50.57 6.92
CA ASP A 153 26.94 51.74 7.17
C ASP A 153 27.51 52.96 6.45
N VAL A 154 26.65 53.70 5.74
CA VAL A 154 27.01 54.92 5.00
C VAL A 154 26.06 56.05 5.34
N GLU A 155 26.61 57.26 5.54
CA GLU A 155 25.85 58.49 5.80
C GLU A 155 25.63 59.29 4.50
N ARG A 156 24.86 58.72 3.58
CA ARG A 156 24.44 59.38 2.33
C ARG A 156 22.96 59.10 2.05
N ALA A 157 22.39 59.78 1.04
CA ALA A 157 21.06 59.44 0.56
C ALA A 157 21.04 57.98 0.03
N ALA A 158 19.93 57.27 0.26
CA ALA A 158 19.76 55.90 -0.20
C ALA A 158 19.75 55.83 -1.73
N GLU A 159 20.52 54.90 -2.28
CA GLU A 159 20.64 54.64 -3.71
C GLU A 159 20.12 53.24 -4.06
N LYS A 160 20.04 52.97 -5.37
CA LYS A 160 19.68 51.64 -5.86
C LYS A 160 20.74 50.63 -5.38
N ASP A 161 20.28 49.47 -4.93
CA ASP A 161 21.08 48.35 -4.41
C ASP A 161 21.62 48.53 -2.96
N ASP A 162 21.24 49.62 -2.27
CA ASP A 162 21.43 49.75 -0.82
C ASP A 162 20.37 48.96 -0.03
N VAL A 163 20.76 48.45 1.15
CA VAL A 163 19.81 47.90 2.12
C VAL A 163 19.45 48.99 3.13
N VAL A 164 18.15 49.22 3.29
CA VAL A 164 17.61 50.24 4.21
C VAL A 164 16.83 49.56 5.31
N VAL A 165 17.26 49.75 6.56
CA VAL A 165 16.50 49.32 7.73
C VAL A 165 15.52 50.43 8.11
N LEU A 166 14.21 50.16 7.99
CA LEU A 166 13.17 51.15 8.27
C LEU A 166 11.99 50.60 9.09
N ASP A 167 11.31 51.53 9.76
CA ASP A 167 10.05 51.28 10.47
C ASP A 167 8.92 51.91 9.66
N PHE A 168 7.86 51.15 9.36
CA PHE A 168 6.72 51.67 8.59
C PHE A 168 5.37 51.24 9.18
N ASP A 169 4.39 52.14 9.02
CA ASP A 169 2.97 51.92 9.32
C ASP A 169 2.13 52.27 8.08
N GLY A 170 1.47 51.25 7.52
CA GLY A 170 0.65 51.34 6.32
C GLY A 170 -0.84 51.50 6.64
N PHE A 171 -1.49 52.43 5.95
CA PHE A 171 -2.91 52.74 6.10
C PHE A 171 -3.64 52.66 4.76
N ILE A 172 -4.81 52.03 4.74
CA ILE A 172 -5.74 52.08 3.61
C ILE A 172 -6.95 52.90 4.08
N GLU A 173 -7.25 53.99 3.37
CA GLU A 173 -8.34 54.92 3.74
C GLU A 173 -8.27 55.42 5.20
N GLY A 174 -7.05 55.65 5.68
CA GLY A 174 -6.79 56.12 7.05
C GLY A 174 -6.93 55.04 8.14
N LYS A 175 -7.17 53.78 7.79
CA LYS A 175 -7.22 52.66 8.73
C LYS A 175 -6.02 51.74 8.58
N PRO A 176 -5.37 51.31 9.69
CA PRO A 176 -4.29 50.34 9.62
C PRO A 176 -4.83 48.98 9.16
N PHE A 177 -4.10 48.29 8.30
CA PHE A 177 -4.48 46.97 7.81
C PHE A 177 -3.51 45.89 8.31
N LYS A 178 -3.99 44.64 8.39
CA LYS A 178 -3.22 43.51 8.90
C LYS A 178 -2.06 43.19 7.96
N GLY A 179 -0.83 43.16 8.48
CA GLY A 179 0.40 42.99 7.70
C GLY A 179 0.98 44.30 7.15
N GLY A 180 0.38 45.45 7.48
CA GLY A 180 0.82 46.77 7.03
C GLY A 180 1.79 47.49 7.95
N SER A 181 2.22 46.93 9.08
CA SER A 181 3.21 47.54 9.97
C SER A 181 4.37 46.60 10.30
N ALA A 182 5.59 47.14 10.29
CA ALA A 182 6.81 46.42 10.65
C ALA A 182 7.83 47.36 11.30
N LYS A 183 8.60 46.82 12.24
CA LYS A 183 9.74 47.49 12.87
C LYS A 183 11.03 46.76 12.53
N LYS A 184 12.11 47.50 12.29
CA LYS A 184 13.41 47.03 11.78
C LYS A 184 13.27 46.17 10.53
N PHE A 185 12.40 46.60 9.61
CA PHE A 185 12.23 45.91 8.34
C PHE A 185 13.44 46.17 7.45
N THR A 186 14.00 45.10 6.87
CA THR A 186 15.20 45.10 6.03
C THR A 186 14.84 44.56 4.66
#